data_AF-A0A9X4R704-F1
#
_entry.id   AF-A0A9X4R704-F1
#
_cell.length_a   1.000
_cell.length_b   1.000
_cell.length_c   1.000
_cell.angle_alpha   90.00
_cell.angle_beta   90.00
_cell.angle_gamma   90.00
#
_symmetry.space_group_name_H-M   'P 1'
#
loop_
_entity.id
_entity.type
_entity.pdbx_description
1 polymer ?
#
loop_
_entity_poly.entity_id
_entity_poly.type
_entity_poly.pdbx_seq_one_letter_code
_entity_poly.pdbx_strand_id
1 'polypeptide(L)'
;MTTRLLTRWAAIAVTCTSLVVPFTAKADAPGVGLTAAFEIEFLQMSIDHHYAALRITELAAGTDVQRNGEISPSEGTSPTPGFAVTPAKATLDDLKSMARRNNRMQREEILTLKGFLRDWYGIDYQPKLRDESRRMIAVLDQARPGADFNHLFYEVFSRHHYTLMEPVNACVTGSDLSHEELRRECRTMWMSQTADIEMMRNELKRHFGVADYQPFKGREPLAGSRGGPKGQHSGGNHGD
;
A
#
# COMPACT_ATOMS: atom_id res chain seq x y z
N MET A 1 47.71 -38.74 -66.19
CA MET A 1 48.39 -37.43 -66.06
C MET A 1 47.32 -36.39 -66.39
N THR A 2 46.81 -35.52 -65.51
CA THR A 2 47.40 -34.75 -64.40
C THR A 2 46.30 -34.32 -63.40
N THR A 3 46.60 -34.48 -62.12
CA THR A 3 46.24 -33.71 -60.91
C THR A 3 45.03 -32.75 -60.88
N ARG A 4 44.14 -32.95 -59.90
CA ARG A 4 43.38 -31.87 -59.23
C ARG A 4 43.77 -31.79 -57.75
N LEU A 5 44.27 -30.62 -57.35
CA LEU A 5 44.62 -30.24 -55.98
C LEU A 5 43.35 -30.00 -55.16
N LEU A 6 43.28 -30.55 -53.95
CA LEU A 6 42.32 -30.17 -52.91
C LEU A 6 43.06 -29.30 -51.88
N THR A 7 42.78 -28.00 -51.89
CA THR A 7 43.19 -27.05 -50.86
C THR A 7 42.24 -27.16 -49.66
N ARG A 8 42.74 -27.65 -48.52
CA ARG A 8 42.05 -27.61 -47.23
C ARG A 8 42.31 -26.27 -46.56
N TRP A 9 41.27 -25.45 -46.45
CA TRP A 9 41.27 -24.28 -45.57
C TRP A 9 40.98 -24.75 -44.13
N ALA A 10 41.92 -24.54 -43.22
CA ALA A 10 41.68 -24.71 -41.78
C ALA A 10 41.19 -23.37 -41.22
N ALA A 11 39.90 -23.29 -40.88
CA ALA A 11 39.36 -22.17 -40.11
C ALA A 11 39.67 -22.40 -38.62
N ILE A 12 40.51 -21.56 -38.04
CA ILE A 12 40.75 -21.51 -36.59
C ILE A 12 39.59 -20.73 -35.97
N ALA A 13 38.66 -21.43 -35.33
CA ALA A 13 37.61 -20.81 -34.52
C ALA A 13 38.18 -20.43 -33.15
N VAL A 14 38.49 -19.14 -32.95
CA VAL A 14 38.80 -18.58 -31.63
C VAL A 14 37.49 -18.47 -30.85
N THR A 15 37.26 -19.38 -29.92
CA THR A 15 36.12 -19.34 -28.99
C THR A 15 36.47 -18.39 -27.83
N CYS A 16 36.06 -17.13 -27.93
CA CYS A 16 36.06 -16.20 -26.79
C CYS A 16 35.05 -16.69 -25.75
N THR A 17 35.54 -17.35 -24.70
CA THR A 17 34.75 -17.73 -23.53
C THR A 17 34.63 -16.51 -22.62
N SER A 18 33.52 -15.77 -22.74
CA SER A 18 33.18 -14.70 -21.81
C SER A 18 32.86 -15.32 -20.44
N LEU A 19 33.74 -15.12 -19.46
CA LEU A 19 33.47 -15.45 -18.06
C LEU A 19 32.36 -14.52 -17.55
N VAL A 20 31.14 -15.06 -17.43
CA VAL A 20 30.05 -14.39 -16.73
C VAL A 20 30.34 -14.54 -15.23
N VAL A 21 30.85 -13.48 -14.60
CA VAL A 21 30.99 -13.41 -13.15
C VAL A 21 29.58 -13.15 -12.59
N PRO A 22 29.00 -14.07 -11.79
CA PRO A 22 27.73 -13.79 -11.16
C PRO A 22 27.93 -12.67 -10.12
N PHE A 23 27.29 -11.53 -10.31
CA PHE A 23 27.11 -10.56 -9.25
C PHE A 23 26.21 -11.20 -8.19
N THR A 24 26.79 -11.65 -7.08
CA THR A 24 26.01 -11.97 -5.89
C THR A 24 25.58 -10.64 -5.28
N ALA A 25 24.33 -10.25 -5.52
CA ALA A 25 23.71 -9.20 -4.70
C ALA A 25 23.79 -9.67 -3.25
N LYS A 26 24.59 -8.98 -2.44
CA LYS A 26 24.68 -9.26 -1.01
C LYS A 26 23.38 -8.77 -0.40
N ALA A 27 22.55 -9.71 0.09
CA ALA A 27 21.37 -9.34 0.85
C ALA A 27 21.78 -8.48 2.05
N ASP A 28 20.97 -7.46 2.36
CA ASP A 28 21.22 -6.56 3.47
C ASP A 28 21.35 -7.36 4.77
N ALA A 29 22.29 -6.96 5.62
CA ALA A 29 22.42 -7.51 6.97
C ALA A 29 21.39 -6.84 7.90
N PRO A 30 20.99 -7.48 9.02
CA PRO A 30 20.20 -6.80 10.05
C PRO A 30 20.89 -5.56 10.60
N GLY A 31 20.08 -4.61 11.02
CA GLY A 31 20.53 -3.51 11.86
C GLY A 31 21.03 -4.00 13.20
N VAL A 32 21.78 -3.13 13.88
CA VAL A 32 22.31 -3.39 15.22
C VAL A 32 22.00 -2.23 16.16
N GLY A 33 22.01 -2.50 17.47
CA GLY A 33 21.80 -1.47 18.49
C GLY A 33 20.49 -0.70 18.33
N LEU A 34 20.56 0.64 18.32
CA LEU A 34 19.39 1.51 18.21
C LEU A 34 18.67 1.37 16.86
N THR A 35 19.41 1.11 15.78
CA THR A 35 18.84 0.87 14.44
C THR A 35 17.95 -0.37 14.46
N ALA A 36 18.42 -1.48 15.03
CA ALA A 36 17.65 -2.72 15.09
C ALA A 36 16.30 -2.54 15.80
N ALA A 37 16.31 -1.84 16.95
CA ALA A 37 15.11 -1.59 17.73
C ALA A 37 14.10 -0.74 16.94
N PHE A 38 14.59 0.33 16.30
CA PHE A 38 13.79 1.19 15.43
C PHE A 38 13.16 0.42 14.26
N GLU A 39 13.96 -0.38 13.55
CA GLU A 39 13.48 -1.12 12.38
C GLU A 39 12.46 -2.18 12.77
N ILE A 40 12.69 -2.94 13.84
CA ILE A 40 11.73 -3.93 14.34
C ILE A 40 10.39 -3.24 14.68
N GLU A 41 10.42 -2.12 15.39
CA GLU A 41 9.22 -1.37 15.75
C GLU A 41 8.48 -0.87 14.50
N PHE A 42 9.21 -0.26 13.57
CA PHE A 42 8.66 0.23 12.31
C PHE A 42 8.01 -0.89 11.49
N LEU A 43 8.69 -2.02 11.31
CA LEU A 43 8.20 -3.16 10.55
C LEU A 43 6.92 -3.73 11.18
N GLN A 44 6.91 -3.97 12.50
CA GLN A 44 5.73 -4.50 13.20
C GLN A 44 4.54 -3.54 13.13
N MET A 45 4.77 -2.24 13.34
CA MET A 45 3.73 -1.22 13.27
C MET A 45 3.15 -1.10 11.86
N SER A 46 4.00 -1.09 10.82
CA SER A 46 3.56 -1.00 9.42
C SER A 46 2.78 -2.24 9.00
N ILE A 47 3.18 -3.43 9.44
CA ILE A 47 2.42 -4.67 9.23
C ILE A 47 1.02 -4.57 9.85
N ASP A 48 0.91 -4.13 11.11
CA ASP A 48 -0.38 -3.94 11.79
C ASP A 48 -1.27 -2.91 11.09
N HIS A 49 -0.65 -1.81 10.62
CA HIS A 49 -1.32 -0.74 9.89
C HIS A 49 -1.89 -1.26 8.56
N HIS A 50 -1.06 -1.92 7.75
CA HIS A 50 -1.47 -2.50 6.48
C HIS A 50 -2.50 -3.61 6.64
N TYR A 51 -2.40 -4.41 7.70
CA TYR A 51 -3.40 -5.43 8.02
C TYR A 51 -4.79 -4.84 8.26
N ALA A 52 -4.88 -3.65 8.86
CA ALA A 52 -6.14 -2.91 8.96
C ALA A 52 -6.65 -2.43 7.59
N ALA A 53 -5.75 -1.98 6.71
CA ALA A 53 -6.08 -1.57 5.34
C ALA A 53 -6.78 -2.69 4.57
N LEU A 54 -6.38 -3.95 4.81
CA LEU A 54 -7.03 -5.10 4.18
C LEU A 54 -8.51 -5.16 4.53
N ARG A 55 -8.86 -5.05 5.82
CA ARG A 55 -10.26 -5.08 6.23
C ARG A 55 -11.05 -3.86 5.74
N ILE A 56 -10.44 -2.67 5.75
CA ILE A 56 -11.07 -1.44 5.24
C ILE A 56 -11.42 -1.59 3.76
N THR A 57 -10.49 -2.08 2.95
CA THR A 57 -10.68 -2.28 1.51
C THR A 57 -11.64 -3.43 1.20
N GLU A 58 -11.67 -4.48 2.02
CA GLU A 58 -12.64 -5.58 1.93
C GLU A 58 -14.08 -5.13 2.15
N LEU A 59 -14.34 -4.21 3.09
CA LEU A 59 -15.68 -3.63 3.27
C LEU A 59 -16.15 -2.90 2.01
N ALA A 60 -15.22 -2.28 1.26
CA ALA A 60 -15.54 -1.56 0.04
C ALA A 60 -15.75 -2.49 -1.16
N ALA A 61 -14.76 -3.33 -1.47
CA ALA A 61 -14.76 -4.19 -2.66
C ALA A 61 -15.55 -5.49 -2.47
N GLY A 62 -15.84 -5.89 -1.23
CA GLY A 62 -16.33 -7.22 -0.90
C GLY A 62 -15.22 -8.27 -0.97
N THR A 63 -15.55 -9.50 -0.56
CA THR A 63 -14.64 -10.64 -0.60
C THR A 63 -15.24 -11.85 -1.29
N ASP A 64 -14.42 -12.59 -2.02
CA ASP A 64 -14.83 -13.83 -2.70
C ASP A 64 -14.37 -15.06 -1.92
N VAL A 65 -15.27 -16.04 -1.77
CA VAL A 65 -14.94 -17.36 -1.18
C VAL A 65 -14.05 -18.15 -2.13
N GLN A 66 -14.32 -18.06 -3.42
CA GLN A 66 -13.56 -18.69 -4.49
C GLN A 66 -13.14 -17.62 -5.48
N ARG A 67 -11.83 -17.51 -5.72
CA ARG A 67 -11.29 -16.55 -6.66
C ARG A 67 -11.53 -17.03 -8.09
N ASN A 68 -12.16 -16.20 -8.91
CA ASN A 68 -12.06 -16.29 -10.36
C ASN A 68 -10.78 -15.54 -10.80
N GLY A 69 -10.06 -16.07 -11.80
CA GLY A 69 -8.88 -15.41 -12.39
C GLY A 69 -9.22 -14.27 -13.36
N GLU A 70 -10.50 -14.12 -13.73
CA GLU A 70 -10.98 -13.05 -14.60
C GLU A 70 -11.09 -11.72 -13.87
N ILE A 71 -10.47 -10.68 -14.43
CA ILE A 71 -10.61 -9.30 -13.92
C ILE A 71 -12.00 -8.80 -14.28
N SER A 72 -12.81 -8.46 -13.28
CA SER A 72 -14.16 -7.92 -13.48
C SER A 72 -14.50 -6.77 -12.51
N PRO A 73 -15.45 -5.90 -12.84
CA PRO A 73 -15.89 -4.83 -11.94
C PRO A 73 -16.45 -5.37 -10.60
N SER A 74 -17.05 -6.57 -10.64
CA SER A 74 -17.70 -7.23 -9.51
C SER A 74 -16.80 -8.14 -8.70
N GLU A 75 -15.54 -8.37 -9.11
CA GLU A 75 -14.61 -9.19 -8.32
C GLU A 75 -14.41 -8.56 -6.92
N GLY A 76 -14.30 -9.38 -5.89
CA GLY A 76 -13.93 -8.97 -4.54
C GLY A 76 -12.43 -9.09 -4.29
N THR A 77 -12.04 -9.10 -3.02
CA THR A 77 -10.69 -9.45 -2.56
C THR A 77 -10.70 -10.81 -1.84
N SER A 78 -9.53 -11.37 -1.56
CA SER A 78 -9.47 -12.51 -0.64
C SER A 78 -9.80 -12.01 0.77
N PRO A 79 -10.56 -12.78 1.58
CA PRO A 79 -10.85 -12.39 2.96
C PRO A 79 -9.58 -12.43 3.81
N THR A 80 -9.39 -11.43 4.66
CA THR A 80 -8.33 -11.41 5.65
C THR A 80 -8.60 -12.46 6.74
N PRO A 81 -7.59 -13.27 7.14
CA PRO A 81 -7.76 -14.26 8.19
C PRO A 81 -8.38 -13.65 9.45
N GLY A 82 -9.39 -14.30 10.03
CA GLY A 82 -10.11 -13.81 11.20
C GLY A 82 -11.34 -12.96 10.89
N PHE A 83 -11.60 -12.63 9.61
CA PHE A 83 -12.83 -11.96 9.18
C PHE A 83 -13.72 -12.89 8.35
N ALA A 84 -15.03 -12.71 8.52
CA ALA A 84 -16.02 -13.40 7.69
C ALA A 84 -16.05 -12.82 6.27
N VAL A 85 -16.50 -13.64 5.33
CA VAL A 85 -16.82 -13.22 3.96
C VAL A 85 -17.81 -12.06 4.03
N THR A 86 -17.53 -11.00 3.29
CA THR A 86 -18.21 -9.72 3.39
C THR A 86 -18.68 -9.26 2.01
N PRO A 87 -19.95 -8.87 1.84
CA PRO A 87 -20.42 -8.27 0.60
C PRO A 87 -19.86 -6.85 0.44
N ALA A 88 -19.69 -6.41 -0.80
CA ALA A 88 -19.27 -5.04 -1.11
C ALA A 88 -20.30 -4.02 -0.60
N LYS A 89 -19.85 -3.01 0.16
CA LYS A 89 -20.68 -1.88 0.58
C LYS A 89 -20.57 -0.69 -0.36
N ALA A 90 -19.47 -0.59 -1.11
CA ALA A 90 -19.32 0.44 -2.11
C ALA A 90 -20.21 0.17 -3.33
N THR A 91 -20.70 1.24 -3.95
CA THR A 91 -21.48 1.16 -5.20
C THR A 91 -20.78 1.80 -6.39
N LEU A 92 -19.71 2.56 -6.14
CA LEU A 92 -18.89 3.20 -7.17
C LEU A 92 -17.82 2.22 -7.69
N ASP A 93 -17.76 2.02 -9.01
CA ASP A 93 -16.85 1.04 -9.63
C ASP A 93 -15.38 1.44 -9.50
N ASP A 94 -15.09 2.72 -9.61
CA ASP A 94 -13.78 3.33 -9.36
C ASP A 94 -13.33 3.14 -7.90
N LEU A 95 -14.25 3.29 -6.93
CA LEU A 95 -13.96 3.03 -5.52
C LEU A 95 -13.62 1.54 -5.29
N LYS A 96 -14.43 0.62 -5.84
CA LYS A 96 -14.15 -0.82 -5.73
C LYS A 96 -12.80 -1.17 -6.37
N SER A 97 -12.53 -0.63 -7.56
CA SER A 97 -11.26 -0.84 -8.27
C SER A 97 -10.06 -0.35 -7.45
N MET A 98 -10.16 0.86 -6.87
CA MET A 98 -9.16 1.42 -5.97
C MET A 98 -8.94 0.54 -4.74
N ALA A 99 -10.02 0.14 -4.06
CA ALA A 99 -9.95 -0.71 -2.89
C ALA A 99 -9.27 -2.06 -3.19
N ARG A 100 -9.55 -2.68 -4.34
CA ARG A 100 -8.86 -3.92 -4.78
C ARG A 100 -7.38 -3.70 -5.06
N ARG A 101 -7.02 -2.59 -5.73
CA ARG A 101 -5.61 -2.22 -5.96
C ARG A 101 -4.88 -2.08 -4.63
N ASN A 102 -5.42 -1.29 -3.72
CA ASN A 102 -4.81 -1.06 -2.41
C ASN A 102 -4.74 -2.34 -1.58
N ASN A 103 -5.78 -3.19 -1.57
CA ASN A 103 -5.74 -4.48 -0.87
C ASN A 103 -4.58 -5.35 -1.37
N ARG A 104 -4.35 -5.43 -2.69
CA ARG A 104 -3.24 -6.21 -3.27
C ARG A 104 -1.87 -5.64 -2.87
N MET A 105 -1.66 -4.34 -3.06
CA MET A 105 -0.39 -3.69 -2.72
C MET A 105 -0.05 -3.87 -1.22
N GLN A 106 -1.04 -3.65 -0.36
CA GLN A 106 -0.89 -3.77 1.09
C GLN A 106 -0.59 -5.22 1.53
N ARG A 107 -1.08 -6.23 0.81
CA ARG A 107 -0.69 -7.64 1.02
C ARG A 107 0.76 -7.91 0.64
N GLU A 108 1.21 -7.35 -0.47
CA GLU A 108 2.60 -7.45 -0.93
C GLU A 108 3.54 -6.78 0.07
N GLU A 109 3.21 -5.57 0.52
CA GLU A 109 3.95 -4.84 1.56
C GLU A 109 4.01 -5.64 2.88
N ILE A 110 2.90 -6.21 3.36
CA ILE A 110 2.92 -7.10 4.55
C ILE A 110 3.87 -8.28 4.37
N LEU A 111 3.88 -8.93 3.20
CA LEU A 111 4.76 -10.08 2.94
C LEU A 111 6.22 -9.67 2.92
N THR A 112 6.55 -8.53 2.31
CA THR A 112 7.91 -7.96 2.29
C THR A 112 8.38 -7.63 3.71
N LEU A 113 7.58 -6.89 4.48
CA LEU A 113 7.94 -6.47 5.85
C LEU A 113 8.08 -7.68 6.80
N LYS A 114 7.22 -8.70 6.65
CA LYS A 114 7.37 -9.97 7.38
C LYS A 114 8.64 -10.72 6.97
N GLY A 115 9.01 -10.66 5.69
CA GLY A 115 10.28 -11.19 5.18
C GLY A 115 11.47 -10.56 5.89
N PHE A 116 11.52 -9.22 5.94
CA PHE A 116 12.56 -8.49 6.67
C PHE A 116 12.65 -8.88 8.15
N LEU A 117 11.51 -8.94 8.87
CA LEU A 117 11.50 -9.36 10.28
C LEU A 117 12.04 -10.78 10.48
N ARG A 118 11.65 -11.71 9.62
CA ARG A 118 12.10 -13.10 9.71
C ARG A 118 13.57 -13.25 9.35
N ASP A 119 13.97 -12.70 8.21
CA ASP A 119 15.26 -12.97 7.59
C ASP A 119 16.39 -12.20 8.27
N TRP A 120 16.13 -10.98 8.76
CA TRP A 120 17.12 -10.17 9.45
C TRP A 120 17.11 -10.40 10.97
N TYR A 121 15.93 -10.53 11.57
CA TYR A 121 15.79 -10.53 13.03
C TYR A 121 15.31 -11.85 13.62
N GLY A 122 15.00 -12.86 12.80
CA GLY A 122 14.48 -14.15 13.27
C GLY A 122 13.07 -14.06 13.87
N ILE A 123 12.32 -13.00 13.58
CA ILE A 123 11.00 -12.74 14.17
C ILE A 123 9.89 -13.16 13.20
N ASP A 124 9.13 -14.20 13.53
CA ASP A 124 7.86 -14.49 12.86
C ASP A 124 6.71 -13.70 13.49
N TYR A 125 6.46 -12.51 12.94
CA TYR A 125 5.44 -11.62 13.47
C TYR A 125 4.04 -11.97 12.95
N GLN A 126 3.06 -12.02 13.86
CA GLN A 126 1.64 -12.16 13.52
C GLN A 126 0.98 -10.78 13.56
N PRO A 127 0.38 -10.31 12.44
CA PRO A 127 -0.28 -9.02 12.37
C PRO A 127 -1.39 -8.89 13.42
N LYS A 128 -1.54 -7.70 13.98
CA LYS A 128 -2.56 -7.38 14.97
C LYS A 128 -3.36 -6.18 14.54
N LEU A 129 -4.66 -6.24 14.80
CA LEU A 129 -5.49 -5.05 14.66
C LEU A 129 -5.26 -4.14 15.87
N ARG A 130 -4.93 -2.86 15.64
CA ARG A 130 -4.74 -1.85 16.70
C ARG A 130 -6.07 -1.15 17.02
N ASP A 131 -6.16 -0.51 18.19
CA ASP A 131 -7.43 0.11 18.65
C ASP A 131 -7.89 1.26 17.76
N GLU A 132 -6.96 2.06 17.23
CA GLU A 132 -7.29 3.12 16.29
C GLU A 132 -7.90 2.53 15.00
N SER A 133 -7.26 1.51 14.43
CA SER A 133 -7.76 0.80 13.26
C SER A 133 -9.12 0.15 13.51
N ARG A 134 -9.34 -0.45 14.70
CA ARG A 134 -10.64 -0.98 15.11
C ARG A 134 -11.74 0.08 15.04
N ARG A 135 -11.47 1.30 15.51
CA ARG A 135 -12.43 2.42 15.46
C ARG A 135 -12.73 2.82 14.02
N MET A 136 -11.72 2.96 13.17
CA MET A 136 -11.91 3.28 11.75
C MET A 136 -12.75 2.22 11.02
N ILE A 137 -12.44 0.94 11.25
CA ILE A 137 -13.22 -0.19 10.69
C ILE A 137 -14.67 -0.14 11.18
N ALA A 138 -14.89 0.10 12.48
CA ALA A 138 -16.24 0.17 13.05
C ALA A 138 -17.10 1.28 12.41
N VAL A 139 -16.51 2.46 12.11
CA VAL A 139 -17.19 3.53 11.38
C VAL A 139 -17.68 3.06 10.01
N LEU A 140 -16.81 2.38 9.25
CA LEU A 140 -17.16 1.87 7.92
C LEU A 140 -18.14 0.70 7.98
N ASP A 141 -18.02 -0.16 8.99
CA ASP A 141 -18.90 -1.31 9.19
C ASP A 141 -20.35 -0.87 9.51
N GLN A 142 -20.51 0.24 10.25
CA GLN A 142 -21.81 0.83 10.58
C GLN A 142 -22.43 1.67 9.45
N ALA A 143 -21.63 2.13 8.47
CA ALA A 143 -22.13 2.96 7.37
C ALA A 143 -23.12 2.20 6.48
N ARG A 144 -24.15 2.87 5.95
CA ARG A 144 -25.09 2.25 5.00
C ARG A 144 -24.40 2.04 3.65
N PRO A 145 -24.58 0.87 2.98
CA PRO A 145 -24.07 0.68 1.62
C PRO A 145 -24.53 1.78 0.66
N GLY A 146 -23.69 2.10 -0.34
CA GLY A 146 -23.96 3.17 -1.30
C GLY A 146 -23.30 4.49 -0.93
N ALA A 147 -23.96 5.62 -1.20
CA ALA A 147 -23.38 6.95 -1.11
C ALA A 147 -22.77 7.28 0.27
N ASP A 148 -23.46 6.90 1.36
CA ASP A 148 -22.97 7.10 2.73
C ASP A 148 -21.63 6.38 2.96
N PHE A 149 -21.56 5.09 2.61
CA PHE A 149 -20.33 4.30 2.70
C PHE A 149 -19.24 4.86 1.79
N ASN A 150 -19.56 5.20 0.53
CA ASN A 150 -18.59 5.71 -0.43
C ASN A 150 -17.91 6.98 0.07
N HIS A 151 -18.68 7.93 0.61
CA HIS A 151 -18.15 9.17 1.20
C HIS A 151 -17.24 8.87 2.39
N LEU A 152 -17.75 8.11 3.37
CA LEU A 152 -16.98 7.77 4.57
C LEU A 152 -15.73 6.97 4.26
N PHE A 153 -15.75 6.09 3.26
CA PHE A 153 -14.59 5.33 2.83
C PHE A 153 -13.44 6.24 2.41
N TYR A 154 -13.69 7.24 1.56
CA TYR A 154 -12.63 8.15 1.13
C TYR A 154 -12.06 8.98 2.29
N GLU A 155 -12.90 9.44 3.21
CA GLU A 155 -12.43 10.15 4.41
C GLU A 155 -11.56 9.25 5.29
N VAL A 156 -12.12 8.10 5.70
CA VAL A 156 -11.48 7.17 6.62
C VAL A 156 -10.19 6.60 6.04
N PHE A 157 -10.19 6.20 4.77
CA PHE A 157 -9.04 5.56 4.16
C PHE A 157 -7.92 6.54 3.81
N SER A 158 -8.28 7.79 3.44
CA SER A 158 -7.31 8.89 3.30
C SER A 158 -6.65 9.21 4.65
N ARG A 159 -7.45 9.25 5.74
CA ARG A 159 -6.91 9.39 7.10
C ARG A 159 -6.00 8.22 7.48
N HIS A 160 -6.43 6.99 7.22
CA HIS A 160 -5.63 5.80 7.47
C HIS A 160 -4.27 5.88 6.77
N HIS A 161 -4.23 6.31 5.51
CA HIS A 161 -2.96 6.48 4.81
C HIS A 161 -2.09 7.57 5.45
N TYR A 162 -2.70 8.68 5.86
CA TYR A 162 -1.99 9.78 6.51
C TYR A 162 -1.32 9.36 7.82
N THR A 163 -1.94 8.47 8.61
CA THR A 163 -1.33 8.03 9.90
C THR A 163 -0.03 7.27 9.72
N LEU A 164 0.29 6.78 8.53
CA LEU A 164 1.56 6.12 8.23
C LEU A 164 2.68 7.09 7.80
N MET A 165 2.36 8.35 7.50
CA MET A 165 3.33 9.30 6.95
C MET A 165 4.45 9.62 7.92
N GLU A 166 4.14 9.91 9.19
CA GLU A 166 5.17 10.18 10.19
C GLU A 166 6.12 8.98 10.40
N PRO A 167 5.62 7.74 10.63
CA PRO A 167 6.49 6.58 10.73
C PRO A 167 7.34 6.30 9.48
N VAL A 168 6.77 6.44 8.28
CA VAL A 168 7.51 6.21 7.03
C VAL A 168 8.55 7.30 6.80
N ASN A 169 8.26 8.55 7.15
CA ASN A 169 9.26 9.62 7.11
C ASN A 169 10.42 9.32 8.08
N ALA A 170 10.12 8.81 9.27
CA ALA A 170 11.15 8.35 10.21
C ALA A 170 11.97 7.20 9.60
N CYS A 171 11.36 6.26 8.87
CA CYS A 171 12.13 5.21 8.18
C CYS A 171 13.02 5.75 7.07
N VAL A 172 12.50 6.63 6.21
CA VAL A 172 13.28 7.22 5.10
C VAL A 172 14.52 7.96 5.63
N THR A 173 14.40 8.59 6.79
CA THR A 173 15.45 9.44 7.39
C THR A 173 16.33 8.73 8.42
N GLY A 174 15.82 7.70 9.11
CA GLY A 174 16.47 7.07 10.26
C GLY A 174 16.93 5.62 10.06
N SER A 175 16.56 4.96 8.96
CA SER A 175 17.10 3.62 8.63
C SER A 175 18.60 3.68 8.30
N ASP A 176 19.30 2.57 8.55
CA ASP A 176 20.73 2.46 8.21
C ASP A 176 20.96 2.68 6.71
N LEU A 177 22.01 3.43 6.37
CA LEU A 177 22.37 3.70 4.98
C LEU A 177 22.71 2.43 4.21
N SER A 178 23.17 1.37 4.88
CA SER A 178 23.44 0.08 4.24
C SER A 178 22.23 -0.80 4.03
N HIS A 179 21.03 -0.45 4.53
CA HIS A 179 19.81 -1.23 4.32
C HIS A 179 19.02 -0.70 3.12
N GLU A 180 19.58 -0.90 1.93
CA GLU A 180 19.00 -0.40 0.69
C GLU A 180 17.59 -0.95 0.43
N GLU A 181 17.31 -2.19 0.82
CA GLU A 181 16.01 -2.83 0.65
C GLU A 181 14.94 -2.18 1.53
N LEU A 182 15.22 -1.98 2.81
CA LEU A 182 14.29 -1.29 3.72
C LEU A 182 14.09 0.16 3.28
N ARG A 183 15.16 0.85 2.92
CA ARG A 183 15.12 2.24 2.45
C ARG A 183 14.28 2.38 1.18
N ARG A 184 14.37 1.42 0.27
CA ARG A 184 13.55 1.36 -0.95
C ARG A 184 12.08 1.16 -0.58
N GLU A 185 11.78 0.22 0.30
CA GLU A 185 10.42 -0.06 0.75
C GLU A 185 9.77 1.16 1.41
N CYS A 186 10.49 1.85 2.29
CA CYS A 186 9.99 3.07 2.94
C CYS A 186 9.72 4.21 1.95
N ARG A 187 10.56 4.39 0.92
CA ARG A 187 10.28 5.37 -0.15
C ARG A 187 9.07 4.96 -0.99
N THR A 188 8.92 3.67 -1.31
CA THR A 188 7.78 3.16 -2.05
C THR A 188 6.48 3.44 -1.30
N MET A 189 6.41 3.07 -0.02
CA MET A 189 5.24 3.34 0.83
C MET A 189 4.93 4.83 0.94
N TRP A 190 5.95 5.69 1.10
CA TRP A 190 5.73 7.15 1.13
C TRP A 190 5.02 7.64 -0.13
N MET A 191 5.53 7.23 -1.29
CA MET A 191 5.03 7.67 -2.59
C MET A 191 3.64 7.10 -2.89
N SER A 192 3.41 5.81 -2.66
CA SER A 192 2.12 5.16 -2.91
C SER A 192 1.03 5.74 -2.03
N GLN A 193 1.28 5.85 -0.72
CA GLN A 193 0.28 6.33 0.24
C GLN A 193 -0.06 7.80 0.00
N THR A 194 0.91 8.63 -0.39
CA THR A 194 0.67 10.04 -0.74
C THR A 194 -0.19 10.17 -2.00
N ALA A 195 0.12 9.38 -3.04
CA ALA A 195 -0.66 9.37 -4.28
C ALA A 195 -2.10 8.89 -4.03
N ASP A 196 -2.28 7.91 -3.16
CA ASP A 196 -3.59 7.39 -2.79
C ASP A 196 -4.40 8.41 -1.96
N ILE A 197 -3.77 9.17 -1.05
CA ILE A 197 -4.41 10.29 -0.35
C ILE A 197 -4.92 11.32 -1.36
N GLU A 198 -4.10 11.71 -2.32
CA GLU A 198 -4.49 12.66 -3.36
C GLU A 198 -5.65 12.13 -4.22
N MET A 199 -5.58 10.86 -4.62
CA MET A 199 -6.64 10.20 -5.37
C MET A 199 -7.97 10.24 -4.60
N MET A 200 -7.99 9.84 -3.33
CA MET A 200 -9.21 9.85 -2.51
C MET A 200 -9.77 11.27 -2.29
N ARG A 201 -8.91 12.27 -2.15
CA ARG A 201 -9.32 13.69 -2.06
C ARG A 201 -9.95 14.17 -3.37
N ASN A 202 -9.40 13.78 -4.51
CA ASN A 202 -9.98 14.07 -5.82
C ASN A 202 -11.33 13.35 -6.00
N GLU A 203 -11.48 12.13 -5.50
CA GLU A 203 -12.75 11.41 -5.54
C GLU A 203 -13.82 12.02 -4.62
N LEU A 204 -13.44 12.50 -3.43
CA LEU A 204 -14.32 13.29 -2.56
C LEU A 204 -14.85 14.54 -3.26
N LYS A 205 -13.97 15.26 -3.96
CA LYS A 205 -14.36 16.41 -4.78
C LYS A 205 -15.29 16.00 -5.92
N ARG A 206 -14.95 14.94 -6.66
CA ARG A 206 -15.69 14.49 -7.85
C ARG A 206 -17.10 14.04 -7.53
N HIS A 207 -17.26 13.17 -6.55
CA HIS A 207 -18.54 12.52 -6.26
C HIS A 207 -19.39 13.26 -5.23
N PHE A 208 -18.76 14.07 -4.36
CA PHE A 208 -19.43 14.70 -3.21
C PHE A 208 -19.21 16.21 -3.11
N GLY A 209 -18.42 16.82 -4.00
CA GLY A 209 -18.15 18.26 -4.00
C GLY A 209 -17.24 18.74 -2.87
N VAL A 210 -16.60 17.84 -2.12
CA VAL A 210 -15.72 18.18 -0.99
C VAL A 210 -14.30 18.42 -1.48
N ALA A 211 -13.93 19.69 -1.71
CA ALA A 211 -12.64 20.05 -2.30
C ALA A 211 -11.53 20.35 -1.28
N ASP A 212 -11.87 20.63 -0.03
CA ASP A 212 -10.97 21.11 1.01
C ASP A 212 -10.63 20.04 2.07
N TYR A 213 -11.09 18.80 1.89
CA TYR A 213 -10.83 17.71 2.84
C TYR A 213 -9.33 17.55 3.14
N GLN A 214 -9.02 17.51 4.44
CA GLN A 214 -7.69 17.27 4.97
C GLN A 214 -7.72 16.03 5.88
N PRO A 215 -6.88 15.01 5.64
CA PRO A 215 -6.89 13.76 6.41
C PRO A 215 -6.22 13.88 7.80
N PHE A 216 -6.04 15.09 8.31
CA PHE A 216 -5.27 15.36 9.53
C PHE A 216 -6.08 15.03 10.79
N LYS A 217 -5.39 14.63 11.86
CA LYS A 217 -5.98 14.42 13.18
C LYS A 217 -6.57 15.73 13.72
N GLY A 218 -7.76 15.66 14.32
CA GLY A 218 -8.41 16.80 14.97
C GLY A 218 -9.07 17.80 14.03
N ARG A 219 -9.24 17.47 12.74
CA ARG A 219 -9.94 18.29 11.74
C ARG A 219 -11.08 17.53 11.05
N GLU A 220 -11.67 16.54 11.73
CA GLU A 220 -12.52 15.54 11.09
C GLU A 220 -13.96 16.01 10.77
N PRO A 221 -14.56 15.42 9.74
CA PRO A 221 -15.81 14.69 9.93
C PRO A 221 -15.53 13.18 10.01
N LEU A 222 -16.10 12.50 11.00
CA LEU A 222 -16.23 11.04 11.09
C LEU A 222 -17.70 10.68 11.40
N ALA A 223 -18.62 11.36 10.69
CA ALA A 223 -20.08 11.43 10.79
C ALA A 223 -20.67 12.56 11.68
N GLY A 224 -21.47 13.45 11.06
CA GLY A 224 -22.24 14.50 11.75
C GLY A 224 -23.24 15.25 10.86
N SER A 225 -24.50 14.82 10.93
CA SER A 225 -25.74 15.57 10.64
C SER A 225 -26.09 15.95 9.20
N ARG A 226 -27.34 15.64 8.84
CA ARG A 226 -28.21 16.43 7.96
C ARG A 226 -27.73 17.90 7.85
N GLY A 227 -27.36 18.32 6.65
CA GLY A 227 -27.29 19.74 6.30
C GLY A 227 -26.00 20.16 5.62
N GLY A 228 -25.89 19.83 4.33
CA GLY A 228 -25.14 20.58 3.31
C GLY A 228 -23.64 20.80 3.51
N PRO A 229 -22.87 20.99 2.42
CA PRO A 229 -21.48 21.39 2.54
C PRO A 229 -21.41 22.83 3.09
N LYS A 230 -20.98 22.99 4.34
CA LYS A 230 -20.47 24.28 4.82
C LYS A 230 -19.04 24.44 4.31
N GLY A 231 -18.89 24.79 3.05
CA GLY A 231 -17.68 25.45 2.57
C GLY A 231 -17.62 26.83 3.21
N GLN A 232 -16.82 26.99 4.28
CA GLN A 232 -16.45 28.32 4.75
C GLN A 232 -15.37 28.87 3.81
N HIS A 233 -15.81 29.51 2.74
CA HIS A 233 -14.96 30.45 2.01
C HIS A 233 -14.68 31.64 2.93
N SER A 234 -13.57 31.60 3.66
CA SER A 234 -12.95 32.82 4.17
C SER A 234 -12.26 33.54 3.02
N GLY A 235 -13.06 34.14 2.14
CA GLY A 235 -12.60 35.18 1.23
C GLY A 235 -12.28 36.40 2.07
N GLY A 236 -10.99 36.64 2.30
CA GLY A 236 -10.50 37.81 3.00
C GLY A 236 -11.01 39.07 2.32
N ASN A 237 -11.74 39.89 3.08
CA ASN A 237 -12.07 41.25 2.71
C ASN A 237 -10.75 42.04 2.70
N HIS A 238 -10.18 42.29 1.52
CA HIS A 238 -9.18 43.35 1.36
C HIS A 238 -9.96 44.65 1.29
N GLY A 239 -9.90 45.41 2.38
CA GLY A 239 -10.33 46.79 2.38
C GLY A 239 -9.33 47.64 1.61
N ASP A 240 -9.85 48.41 0.67
CA ASP A 240 -9.39 49.76 0.34
C ASP A 240 -10.56 50.71 0.65
#